data_AF-A0A7C0WCZ8-F1
#
_entry.id   AF-A0A7C0WCZ8-F1
#
_cell.length_a   1.000
_cell.length_b   1.000
_cell.length_c   1.000
_cell.angle_alpha   90.00
_cell.angle_beta   90.00
_cell.angle_gamma   90.00
#
_symmetry.space_group_name_H-M   'P 1'
#
loop_
_entity.id
_entity.type
_entity.pdbx_description
1 polymer ?
#
loop_
_entity_poly.entity_id
_entity_poly.type
_entity_poly.pdbx_seq_one_letter_code
_entity_poly.pdbx_strand_id
1 'polypeptide(L)'
;MINSIDFNSIYRSHLYWDRKDTFGLGKIFKDLKAGDILLDPFCGGGTPIVAALQRGARVIASDINPMALFLSRVLISPVALFALKEAFKKVENYTARSILENYSILCPKCGKKIYFNYLKWNNDALKRVPESVYLSCHHCGLNKQVSLSKEEITRQIHLSNIEPKHWFPTDPICGRNRTAAKYFCELFTGRNLTSLSILHNSIEKISSVRCRDILHYVFTGMLFDCSLMQNSLTNPLSSSSGLSGGWLSPGFYIHQASQEKNIWKVFVNRFKGVLRCKIKINSIIDCLRISGSIED
;
A
#
# COMPACT_ATOMS: atom_id res chain seq x y z
N MET A 1 -22.19 -8.58 -26.04
CA MET A 1 -21.07 -9.20 -25.28
C MET A 1 -20.34 -8.09 -24.53
N ILE A 2 -20.64 -7.90 -23.25
CA ILE A 2 -19.94 -6.94 -22.40
C ILE A 2 -18.56 -7.56 -22.14
N ASN A 3 -17.53 -7.02 -22.78
CA ASN A 3 -16.15 -7.42 -22.56
C ASN A 3 -15.91 -7.55 -21.05
N SER A 4 -15.45 -8.72 -20.61
CA SER A 4 -15.10 -9.01 -19.22
C SER A 4 -13.94 -8.11 -18.81
N ILE A 5 -14.28 -6.90 -18.37
CA ILE A 5 -13.37 -5.94 -17.79
C ILE A 5 -12.68 -6.64 -16.62
N ASP A 6 -11.35 -6.54 -16.53
CA ASP A 6 -10.56 -7.07 -15.41
C ASP A 6 -10.86 -6.27 -14.11
N PHE A 7 -12.02 -6.59 -13.54
CA PHE A 7 -12.61 -6.08 -12.29
C PHE A 7 -11.71 -6.29 -11.08
N ASN A 8 -10.71 -7.16 -11.22
CA ASN A 8 -9.71 -7.47 -10.21
C ASN A 8 -8.80 -6.28 -9.90
N SER A 9 -8.50 -5.44 -10.90
CA SER A 9 -7.62 -4.28 -10.72
C SER A 9 -8.19 -3.18 -9.82
N ILE A 10 -9.51 -2.93 -9.92
CA ILE A 10 -10.24 -1.95 -9.10
C ILE A 10 -10.37 -2.47 -7.67
N TYR A 11 -10.78 -3.73 -7.53
CA TYR A 11 -10.91 -4.37 -6.23
C TYR A 11 -9.58 -4.40 -5.46
N ARG A 12 -8.49 -4.79 -6.14
CA ARG A 12 -7.15 -4.94 -5.56
C ARG A 12 -6.37 -3.63 -5.43
N SER A 13 -6.94 -2.48 -5.82
CA SER A 13 -6.22 -1.21 -5.80
C SER A 13 -5.86 -0.74 -4.38
N HIS A 14 -6.66 -1.11 -3.38
CA HIS A 14 -6.43 -0.81 -1.97
C HIS A 14 -7.16 -1.81 -1.08
N LEU A 15 -6.57 -2.09 0.08
CA LEU A 15 -7.18 -2.87 1.14
C LEU A 15 -8.18 -2.00 1.91
N TYR A 16 -9.45 -2.35 1.89
CA TYR A 16 -10.43 -1.81 2.81
C TYR A 16 -11.34 -2.96 3.26
N TRP A 17 -11.78 -2.89 4.51
CA TRP A 17 -12.60 -3.91 5.12
C TRP A 17 -13.87 -4.16 4.32
N ASP A 18 -14.18 -5.45 4.12
CA ASP A 18 -15.39 -5.91 3.45
C ASP A 18 -15.66 -5.28 2.07
N ARG A 19 -14.58 -4.91 1.36
CA ARG A 19 -14.70 -4.42 -0.01
C ARG A 19 -15.40 -5.47 -0.86
N LYS A 20 -16.39 -5.07 -1.65
CA LYS A 20 -17.17 -5.96 -2.51
C LYS A 20 -16.52 -6.07 -3.88
N ASP A 21 -16.54 -7.26 -4.46
CA ASP A 21 -16.08 -7.47 -5.82
C ASP A 21 -17.03 -6.78 -6.81
N THR A 22 -16.46 -6.20 -7.86
CA THR A 22 -17.22 -5.39 -8.81
C THR A 22 -18.04 -6.24 -9.79
N PHE A 23 -17.74 -7.54 -9.94
CA PHE A 23 -18.51 -8.45 -10.78
C PHE A 23 -19.86 -8.82 -10.15
N GLY A 24 -19.87 -9.18 -8.87
CA GLY A 24 -21.08 -9.42 -8.08
C GLY A 24 -21.97 -8.18 -8.03
N LEU A 25 -21.37 -7.00 -7.78
CA LEU A 25 -22.08 -5.73 -7.81
C LEU A 25 -22.71 -5.44 -9.18
N GLY A 26 -22.04 -5.80 -10.28
CA GLY A 26 -22.60 -5.67 -11.63
C GLY A 26 -23.90 -6.45 -11.83
N LYS A 27 -24.07 -7.60 -11.16
CA LYS A 27 -25.32 -8.38 -11.19
C LYS A 27 -26.40 -7.76 -10.31
N ILE A 28 -26.03 -7.26 -9.13
CA ILE A 28 -26.98 -6.61 -8.20
C ILE A 28 -27.55 -5.34 -8.83
N PHE A 29 -26.70 -4.53 -9.45
CA PHE A 29 -27.12 -3.28 -10.10
C PHE A 29 -27.57 -3.48 -11.55
N LYS A 30 -27.88 -4.70 -12.01
CA LYS A 30 -28.24 -4.99 -13.41
C LYS A 30 -29.41 -4.13 -13.93
N ASP A 31 -30.36 -3.81 -13.06
CA ASP A 31 -31.59 -3.09 -13.41
C ASP A 31 -31.45 -1.56 -13.24
N LEU A 32 -30.30 -1.08 -12.76
CA LEU A 32 -30.00 0.34 -12.60
C LEU A 32 -29.83 1.00 -13.98
N LYS A 33 -30.54 2.10 -14.20
CA LYS A 33 -30.57 2.86 -15.45
C LYS A 33 -29.81 4.18 -15.31
N ALA A 34 -29.45 4.75 -16.46
CA ALA A 34 -28.84 6.07 -16.50
C ALA A 34 -29.80 7.12 -15.88
N GLY A 35 -29.29 7.95 -14.98
CA GLY A 35 -30.07 8.95 -14.27
C GLY A 35 -30.70 8.47 -12.95
N ASP A 36 -30.78 7.16 -12.70
CA ASP A 36 -31.22 6.64 -11.40
C ASP A 36 -30.31 7.14 -10.26
N ILE A 37 -30.85 7.23 -9.05
CA ILE A 37 -30.09 7.64 -7.86
C ILE A 37 -29.85 6.41 -6.98
N LEU A 38 -28.58 6.08 -6.76
CA LEU A 38 -28.17 5.10 -5.75
C LEU A 38 -27.75 5.82 -4.46
N LEU A 39 -28.33 5.41 -3.33
CA LEU A 39 -27.87 5.80 -2.00
C LEU A 39 -27.05 4.66 -1.40
N ASP A 40 -25.79 4.94 -1.05
CA ASP A 40 -24.90 4.04 -0.31
C ASP A 40 -24.42 4.72 0.99
N PRO A 41 -25.12 4.50 2.12
CA PRO A 41 -24.78 5.14 3.39
C PRO A 41 -23.56 4.51 4.09
N PHE A 42 -22.97 3.44 3.51
CA PHE A 42 -21.83 2.69 4.06
C PHE A 42 -20.81 2.38 2.95
N CYS A 43 -20.44 3.40 2.21
CA CYS A 43 -19.79 3.23 0.90
C CYS A 43 -18.38 2.61 0.96
N GLY A 44 -17.75 2.61 2.13
CA GLY A 44 -16.46 1.99 2.37
C GLY A 44 -15.41 2.39 1.31
N GLY A 45 -14.74 1.39 0.74
CA GLY A 45 -13.71 1.61 -0.28
C GLY A 45 -14.23 2.02 -1.68
N GLY A 46 -15.55 2.25 -1.85
CA GLY A 46 -16.15 2.84 -3.05
C GLY A 46 -16.38 1.92 -4.25
N THR A 47 -16.29 0.59 -4.11
CA THR A 47 -16.58 -0.32 -5.23
C THR A 47 -18.04 -0.32 -5.69
N PRO A 48 -19.06 -0.19 -4.81
CA PRO A 48 -20.45 -0.01 -5.25
C PRO A 48 -20.65 1.30 -6.04
N ILE A 49 -20.01 2.39 -5.60
CA ILE A 49 -20.05 3.68 -6.30
C ILE A 49 -19.55 3.52 -7.73
N VAL A 50 -18.38 2.87 -7.91
CA VAL A 50 -17.85 2.62 -9.26
C VAL A 50 -18.87 1.86 -10.10
N ALA A 51 -19.43 0.75 -9.59
CA ALA A 51 -20.38 -0.09 -10.31
C ALA A 51 -21.65 0.68 -10.75
N ALA A 52 -22.16 1.56 -9.89
CA ALA A 52 -23.31 2.40 -10.19
C ALA A 52 -23.00 3.48 -11.25
N LEU A 53 -21.86 4.15 -11.11
CA LEU A 53 -21.40 5.16 -12.08
C LEU A 53 -21.20 4.56 -13.49
N GLN A 54 -20.76 3.30 -13.61
CA GLN A 54 -20.65 2.66 -14.94
C GLN A 54 -22.00 2.48 -15.64
N ARG A 55 -23.13 2.56 -14.90
CA ARG A 55 -24.49 2.50 -15.46
C ARG A 55 -25.07 3.88 -15.75
N GLY A 56 -24.30 4.94 -15.52
CA GLY A 56 -24.76 6.33 -15.66
C GLY A 56 -25.69 6.78 -14.53
N ALA A 57 -25.73 6.04 -13.41
CA ALA A 57 -26.49 6.46 -12.24
C ALA A 57 -25.79 7.61 -11.51
N ARG A 58 -26.57 8.40 -10.77
CA ARG A 58 -26.10 9.35 -9.77
C ARG A 58 -25.92 8.60 -8.45
N VAL A 59 -24.93 8.99 -7.66
CA VAL A 59 -24.64 8.31 -6.38
C VAL A 59 -24.57 9.31 -5.25
N ILE A 60 -25.29 9.03 -4.17
CA ILE A 60 -25.13 9.67 -2.86
C ILE A 60 -24.43 8.64 -1.98
N ALA A 61 -23.22 8.96 -1.53
CA ALA A 61 -22.39 8.03 -0.76
C ALA A 61 -21.93 8.68 0.54
N SER A 62 -22.03 7.94 1.64
CA SER A 62 -21.56 8.35 2.96
C SER A 62 -20.85 7.20 3.66
N ASP A 63 -20.03 7.53 4.64
CA ASP A 63 -19.41 6.60 5.57
C ASP A 63 -18.98 7.38 6.82
N ILE A 64 -19.09 6.77 8.00
CA ILE A 64 -18.61 7.40 9.24
C ILE A 64 -17.09 7.49 9.29
N ASN A 65 -16.39 6.61 8.56
CA ASN A 65 -14.95 6.57 8.54
C ASN A 65 -14.40 7.57 7.49
N PRO A 66 -13.65 8.61 7.88
CA PRO A 66 -13.07 9.56 6.93
C PRO A 66 -12.11 8.90 5.94
N MET A 67 -11.48 7.77 6.32
CA MET A 67 -10.65 7.00 5.39
C MET A 67 -11.47 6.34 4.28
N ALA A 68 -12.69 5.86 4.55
CA ALA A 68 -13.56 5.34 3.49
C ALA A 68 -13.86 6.42 2.45
N LEU A 69 -14.25 7.60 2.91
CA LEU A 69 -14.55 8.76 2.05
C LEU A 69 -13.32 9.21 1.24
N PHE A 70 -12.13 9.22 1.84
CA PHE A 70 -10.89 9.49 1.12
C PHE A 70 -10.64 8.45 0.03
N LEU A 71 -10.68 7.16 0.37
CA LEU A 71 -10.39 6.07 -0.56
C LEU A 71 -11.41 6.02 -1.71
N SER A 72 -12.69 6.18 -1.41
CA SER A 72 -13.77 6.17 -2.40
C SER A 72 -13.63 7.35 -3.36
N ARG A 73 -13.41 8.57 -2.84
CA ARG A 73 -13.18 9.79 -3.64
C ARG A 73 -11.99 9.65 -4.57
N VAL A 74 -10.84 9.19 -4.07
CA VAL A 74 -9.63 9.00 -4.89
C VAL A 74 -9.83 7.93 -5.95
N LEU A 75 -10.54 6.85 -5.61
CA LEU A 75 -10.84 5.77 -6.55
C LEU A 75 -11.62 6.30 -7.75
N ILE A 76 -12.75 6.98 -7.51
CA ILE A 76 -13.69 7.39 -8.56
C ILE A 76 -13.23 8.63 -9.35
N SER A 77 -12.34 9.46 -8.79
CA SER A 77 -11.94 10.73 -9.42
C SER A 77 -10.98 10.51 -10.60
N PRO A 78 -11.33 10.84 -11.85
CA PRO A 78 -10.44 10.66 -13.00
C PRO A 78 -9.20 11.58 -12.92
N VAL A 79 -8.07 11.13 -13.47
CA VAL A 79 -6.78 11.86 -13.39
C VAL A 79 -6.04 11.88 -14.72
N ALA A 80 -5.34 12.97 -15.03
CA ALA A 80 -4.40 12.99 -16.16
C ALA A 80 -3.25 12.00 -15.92
N LEU A 81 -3.25 10.88 -16.64
CA LEU A 81 -2.31 9.76 -16.42
C LEU A 81 -0.85 10.17 -16.62
N PHE A 82 -0.60 11.09 -17.56
CA PHE A 82 0.74 11.66 -17.77
C PHE A 82 1.21 12.43 -16.53
N ALA A 83 0.37 13.34 -16.01
CA ALA A 83 0.69 14.11 -14.80
C ALA A 83 0.91 13.21 -13.57
N LEU A 84 0.15 12.12 -13.43
CA LEU A 84 0.34 11.16 -12.35
C LEU A 84 1.70 10.44 -12.44
N LYS A 85 2.12 10.03 -13.65
CA LYS A 85 3.44 9.42 -13.88
C LYS A 85 4.57 10.41 -13.57
N GLU A 86 4.43 11.66 -13.99
CA GLU A 86 5.38 12.72 -13.68
C GLU A 86 5.48 13.01 -12.18
N ALA A 87 4.33 13.05 -11.47
CA ALA A 87 4.31 13.20 -10.02
C ALA A 87 5.04 12.04 -9.31
N PHE A 88 4.81 10.80 -9.75
CA PHE A 88 5.54 9.65 -9.25
C PHE A 88 7.05 9.78 -9.53
N LYS A 89 7.44 10.20 -10.74
CA LYS A 89 8.84 10.38 -11.12
C LYS A 89 9.54 11.43 -10.27
N LYS A 90 8.84 12.50 -9.90
CA LYS A 90 9.34 13.50 -8.94
C LYS A 90 9.63 12.87 -7.58
N VAL A 91 8.69 12.12 -7.00
CA VAL A 91 8.90 11.40 -5.73
C VAL A 91 10.10 10.43 -5.83
N GLU A 92 10.21 9.70 -6.94
CA GLU A 92 11.35 8.81 -7.21
C GLU A 92 12.68 9.56 -7.20
N ASN A 93 12.78 10.66 -7.95
CA ASN A 93 14.01 11.45 -8.03
C ASN A 93 14.43 12.02 -6.66
N TYR A 94 13.49 12.36 -5.79
CA TYR A 94 13.79 12.92 -4.47
C TYR A 94 14.14 11.87 -3.41
N THR A 95 13.55 10.66 -3.47
CA THR A 95 13.57 9.74 -2.31
C THR A 95 14.10 8.35 -2.59
N ALA A 96 14.10 7.88 -3.85
CA ALA A 96 14.41 6.49 -4.16
C ALA A 96 15.81 6.11 -3.67
N ARG A 97 16.81 6.94 -3.96
CA ARG A 97 18.20 6.69 -3.54
C ARG A 97 18.32 6.62 -2.02
N SER A 98 17.84 7.63 -1.29
CA SER A 98 17.96 7.68 0.17
C SER A 98 17.25 6.51 0.84
N ILE A 99 16.08 6.11 0.34
CA ILE A 99 15.35 4.94 0.87
C ILE A 99 16.09 3.65 0.55
N LEU A 100 16.49 3.43 -0.72
CA LEU A 100 17.14 2.20 -1.15
C LEU A 100 18.46 1.94 -0.42
N GLU A 101 19.22 2.99 -0.10
CA GLU A 101 20.47 2.88 0.65
C GLU A 101 20.31 2.20 2.02
N ASN A 102 19.16 2.40 2.68
CA ASN A 102 18.83 1.72 3.94
C ASN A 102 18.67 0.19 3.76
N TYR A 103 18.45 -0.29 2.54
CA TYR A 103 18.28 -1.70 2.17
C TYR A 103 19.50 -2.26 1.42
N SER A 104 20.66 -1.60 1.51
CA SER A 104 21.86 -1.99 0.77
C SER A 104 22.62 -3.14 1.43
N ILE A 105 23.09 -4.06 0.60
CA ILE A 105 23.90 -5.22 1.01
C ILE A 105 24.84 -5.62 -0.14
N LEU A 106 25.97 -6.24 0.19
CA LEU A 106 26.85 -6.83 -0.81
C LEU A 106 26.32 -8.21 -1.22
N CYS A 107 26.26 -8.47 -2.53
CA CYS A 107 25.87 -9.77 -3.02
C CYS A 107 26.90 -10.84 -2.61
N PRO A 108 26.51 -11.91 -1.91
CA PRO A 108 27.46 -12.93 -1.47
C PRO A 108 28.08 -13.74 -2.61
N LYS A 109 27.50 -13.71 -3.82
CA LYS A 109 28.01 -14.40 -5.01
C LYS A 109 29.01 -13.58 -5.82
N CYS A 110 28.83 -12.25 -5.92
CA CYS A 110 29.63 -11.41 -6.83
C CYS A 110 30.18 -10.13 -6.21
N GLY A 111 29.98 -9.88 -4.91
CA GLY A 111 30.48 -8.72 -4.18
C GLY A 111 29.83 -7.37 -4.53
N LYS A 112 29.04 -7.28 -5.60
CA LYS A 112 28.37 -6.02 -5.99
C LYS A 112 27.31 -5.59 -4.99
N LYS A 113 27.22 -4.28 -4.75
CA LYS A 113 26.17 -3.66 -3.95
C LYS A 113 24.82 -3.83 -4.63
N ILE A 114 23.85 -4.36 -3.89
CA ILE A 114 22.46 -4.54 -4.32
C ILE A 114 21.53 -4.09 -3.20
N TYR A 115 20.23 -4.01 -3.51
CA TYR A 115 19.19 -3.72 -2.53
C TYR A 115 18.35 -4.98 -2.33
N PHE A 116 18.24 -5.48 -1.11
CA PHE A 116 17.49 -6.70 -0.84
C PHE A 116 15.96 -6.50 -0.99
N ASN A 117 15.21 -7.59 -1.04
CA ASN A 117 13.74 -7.53 -1.18
C ASN A 117 13.06 -7.45 0.18
N TYR A 118 13.44 -8.33 1.10
CA TYR A 118 13.00 -8.30 2.50
C TYR A 118 14.03 -8.97 3.42
N LEU A 119 14.01 -8.59 4.69
CA LEU A 119 14.68 -9.27 5.79
C LEU A 119 13.67 -10.11 6.57
N LYS A 120 14.08 -11.31 6.97
CA LYS A 120 13.32 -12.13 7.91
C LYS A 120 13.86 -11.87 9.32
N TRP A 121 12.95 -11.49 10.22
CA TRP A 121 13.24 -11.23 11.62
C TRP A 121 12.68 -12.34 12.50
N ASN A 122 13.45 -12.71 13.51
CA ASN A 122 12.97 -13.43 14.69
C ASN A 122 12.75 -12.42 15.82
N ASN A 123 11.49 -12.28 16.20
CA ASN A 123 10.99 -11.43 17.28
C ASN A 123 10.78 -12.29 18.52
N ASP A 124 11.88 -12.70 19.16
CA ASP A 124 11.83 -13.32 20.48
C ASP A 124 11.45 -12.25 21.53
N ALA A 125 10.81 -12.68 22.63
CA ALA A 125 10.46 -11.82 23.76
C ALA A 125 11.67 -11.07 24.34
N LEU A 126 12.87 -11.63 24.22
CA LEU A 126 14.11 -11.05 24.74
C LEU A 126 14.87 -10.19 23.71
N LYS A 127 14.79 -10.53 22.41
CA LYS A 127 15.59 -9.85 21.39
C LYS A 127 15.02 -10.04 19.98
N ARG A 128 15.02 -8.94 19.21
CA ARG A 128 14.75 -8.96 17.77
C ARG A 128 16.05 -9.15 16.99
N VAL A 129 16.16 -10.23 16.20
CA VAL A 129 17.39 -10.59 15.46
C VAL A 129 17.06 -10.87 13.99
N PRO A 130 17.82 -10.31 13.03
CA PRO A 130 17.63 -10.62 11.61
C PRO A 130 18.25 -12.00 11.31
N GLU A 131 17.45 -12.95 10.85
CA GLU A 131 17.90 -14.33 10.58
C GLU A 131 18.49 -14.48 9.18
N SER A 132 17.84 -13.87 8.19
CA SER A 132 18.17 -14.07 6.78
C SER A 132 17.58 -12.97 5.91
N VAL A 133 18.07 -12.89 4.68
CA VAL A 133 17.70 -11.85 3.72
C VAL A 133 17.38 -12.49 2.37
N TYR A 134 16.30 -12.03 1.74
CA TYR A 134 15.98 -12.44 0.37
C TYR A 134 16.60 -11.48 -0.64
N LEU A 135 17.48 -12.01 -1.48
CA LEU A 135 18.25 -11.25 -2.45
C LEU A 135 17.80 -11.58 -3.87
N SER A 136 17.71 -10.55 -4.71
CA SER A 136 17.60 -10.66 -6.16
C SER A 136 18.71 -9.80 -6.78
N CYS A 137 19.73 -10.44 -7.35
CA CYS A 137 20.90 -9.79 -7.93
C CYS A 137 20.84 -9.83 -9.46
N HIS A 138 20.68 -8.66 -10.08
CA HIS A 138 20.67 -8.52 -11.53
C HIS A 138 22.05 -8.72 -12.20
N HIS A 139 23.14 -8.74 -11.42
CA HIS A 139 24.49 -8.88 -11.98
C HIS A 139 24.95 -10.33 -12.16
N CYS A 140 24.49 -11.25 -11.30
CA CYS A 140 24.96 -12.64 -11.30
C CYS A 140 23.84 -13.68 -11.22
N GLY A 141 22.58 -13.23 -11.27
CA GLY A 141 21.38 -14.08 -11.25
C GLY A 141 21.03 -14.69 -9.90
N LEU A 142 21.71 -14.31 -8.81
CA LEU A 142 21.36 -14.80 -7.46
C LEU A 142 19.93 -14.36 -7.11
N ASN A 143 19.02 -15.32 -6.92
CA ASN A 143 17.65 -15.05 -6.51
C ASN A 143 17.19 -16.05 -5.45
N LYS A 144 17.60 -15.84 -4.20
CA LYS A 144 17.29 -16.73 -3.09
C LYS A 144 17.44 -16.05 -1.74
N GLN A 145 16.93 -16.73 -0.72
CA GLN A 145 17.18 -16.39 0.68
C GLN A 145 18.58 -16.86 1.10
N VAL A 146 19.30 -16.01 1.82
CA VAL A 146 20.64 -16.30 2.34
C VAL A 146 20.75 -15.90 3.81
N SER A 147 21.58 -16.61 4.56
CA SER A 147 21.93 -16.25 5.94
C SER A 147 22.86 -15.04 5.98
N LEU A 148 22.79 -14.27 7.07
CA LEU A 148 23.62 -13.09 7.28
C LEU A 148 24.92 -13.44 8.03
N SER A 149 26.01 -12.72 7.76
CA SER A 149 27.22 -12.79 8.58
C SER A 149 27.01 -12.04 9.90
N LYS A 150 27.89 -12.26 10.89
CA LYS A 150 27.79 -11.58 12.20
C LYS A 150 27.91 -10.05 12.08
N GLU A 151 28.79 -9.60 11.20
CA GLU A 151 29.02 -8.19 10.90
C GLU A 151 27.77 -7.57 10.27
N GLU A 152 27.17 -8.27 9.30
CA GLU A 152 25.95 -7.80 8.64
C GLU A 152 24.75 -7.80 9.59
N ILE A 153 24.60 -8.81 10.45
CA ILE A 153 23.56 -8.83 11.51
C ILE A 153 23.65 -7.55 12.35
N THR A 154 24.87 -7.19 12.78
CA THR A 154 25.10 -6.00 13.61
C THR A 154 24.72 -4.72 12.89
N ARG A 155 25.12 -4.59 11.62
CA ARG A 155 24.75 -3.48 10.75
C ARG A 155 23.24 -3.37 10.54
N GLN A 156 22.56 -4.50 10.33
CA GLN A 156 21.11 -4.54 10.11
C GLN A 156 20.34 -4.16 11.39
N ILE A 157 20.80 -4.58 12.57
CA ILE A 157 20.24 -4.15 13.86
C ILE A 157 20.40 -2.64 14.04
N HIS A 158 21.59 -2.08 13.79
CA HIS A 158 21.81 -0.64 13.88
C HIS A 158 20.85 0.14 12.98
N LEU A 159 20.77 -0.25 11.70
CA LEU A 159 19.84 0.36 10.75
C LEU A 159 18.37 0.18 11.14
N SER A 160 18.01 -0.86 11.88
CA SER A 160 16.64 -1.09 12.37
C SER A 160 16.25 -0.15 13.52
N ASN A 161 17.21 0.54 14.12
CA ASN A 161 17.00 1.43 15.26
C ASN A 161 17.18 2.91 14.91
N ILE A 162 17.38 3.25 13.63
CA ILE A 162 17.45 4.64 13.20
C ILE A 162 16.11 5.34 13.36
N GLU A 163 16.15 6.64 13.62
CA GLU A 163 14.96 7.45 13.84
C GLU A 163 14.60 8.32 12.61
N PRO A 164 13.30 8.50 12.33
CA PRO A 164 12.83 9.35 11.25
C PRO A 164 13.17 10.83 11.50
N LYS A 165 13.57 11.53 10.45
CA LYS A 165 13.82 13.00 10.49
C LYS A 165 12.59 13.83 10.14
N HIS A 166 11.60 13.23 9.46
CA HIS A 166 10.36 13.90 9.11
C HIS A 166 9.23 13.38 9.99
N TRP A 167 8.02 13.91 9.78
CA TRP A 167 6.85 13.49 10.53
C TRP A 167 6.60 11.97 10.46
N PHE A 168 6.12 11.41 11.57
CA PHE A 168 5.65 10.04 11.71
C PHE A 168 4.58 9.99 12.82
N PRO A 169 3.65 9.02 12.81
CA PRO A 169 2.59 8.96 13.80
C PRO A 169 3.13 8.55 15.18
N THR A 170 2.73 9.29 16.21
CA THR A 170 3.01 9.00 17.63
C THR A 170 1.75 8.68 18.41
N ASP A 171 0.63 8.48 17.71
CA ASP A 171 -0.66 8.19 18.32
C ASP A 171 -0.68 6.81 18.99
N PRO A 172 -1.30 6.69 20.17
CA PRO A 172 -1.46 5.40 20.83
C PRO A 172 -2.49 4.54 20.10
N ILE A 173 -2.32 3.22 20.21
CA ILE A 173 -3.33 2.27 19.74
C ILE A 173 -4.46 2.18 20.78
N CYS A 174 -5.68 2.57 20.39
CA CYS A 174 -6.89 2.54 21.22
C CYS A 174 -7.56 1.14 21.21
N GLY A 175 -8.23 0.76 22.31
CA GLY A 175 -9.09 -0.45 22.38
C GLY A 175 -8.40 -1.77 22.77
N ARG A 176 -7.56 -1.77 23.81
CA ARG A 176 -6.65 -2.88 24.14
C ARG A 176 -7.34 -4.14 24.67
N ASN A 177 -6.79 -5.29 24.25
CA ASN A 177 -6.50 -6.45 25.11
C ASN A 177 -5.41 -7.41 24.56
N ARG A 178 -4.87 -7.25 23.34
CA ARG A 178 -4.00 -8.29 22.71
C ARG A 178 -2.79 -7.81 21.86
N THR A 179 -2.34 -6.55 21.97
CA THR A 179 -1.15 -6.06 21.22
C THR A 179 0.01 -5.74 22.15
N ALA A 180 1.23 -6.16 21.79
CA ALA A 180 2.46 -5.78 22.46
C ALA A 180 2.89 -4.33 22.14
N ALA A 181 2.46 -3.79 20.99
CA ALA A 181 2.71 -2.40 20.60
C ALA A 181 1.71 -1.45 21.28
N LYS A 182 2.24 -0.40 21.90
CA LYS A 182 1.52 0.73 22.51
C LYS A 182 1.18 1.81 21.48
N TYR A 183 2.08 2.06 20.53
CA TYR A 183 1.95 3.09 19.49
C TYR A 183 1.99 2.48 18.09
N PHE A 184 1.36 3.14 17.11
CA PHE A 184 1.36 2.66 15.72
C PHE A 184 2.77 2.57 15.11
N CYS A 185 3.67 3.48 15.49
CA CYS A 185 5.05 3.49 15.01
C CYS A 185 5.84 2.24 15.44
N GLU A 186 5.48 1.60 16.56
CA GLU A 186 6.14 0.40 17.07
C GLU A 186 5.84 -0.87 16.25
N LEU A 187 4.86 -0.79 15.33
CA LEU A 187 4.57 -1.85 14.36
C LEU A 187 5.59 -1.89 13.22
N PHE A 188 6.54 -0.95 13.18
CA PHE A 188 7.56 -0.84 12.15
C PHE A 188 8.94 -0.88 12.78
N THR A 189 9.95 -1.30 12.02
CA THR A 189 11.34 -1.04 12.42
C THR A 189 11.66 0.44 12.21
N GLY A 190 12.63 0.98 12.95
CA GLY A 190 13.11 2.35 12.78
C GLY A 190 13.55 2.64 11.34
N ARG A 191 14.11 1.63 10.65
CA ARG A 191 14.40 1.70 9.21
C ARG A 191 13.16 1.94 8.35
N ASN A 192 12.13 1.12 8.55
CA ASN A 192 10.89 1.20 7.79
C ASN A 192 10.19 2.52 8.07
N LEU A 193 10.09 2.91 9.34
CA LEU A 193 9.51 4.17 9.77
C LEU A 193 10.25 5.38 9.17
N THR A 194 11.58 5.37 9.21
CA THR A 194 12.43 6.41 8.58
C THR A 194 12.19 6.50 7.08
N SER A 195 12.16 5.36 6.40
CA SER A 195 11.94 5.31 4.95
C SER A 195 10.52 5.74 4.56
N LEU A 196 9.51 5.35 5.32
CA LEU A 196 8.12 5.78 5.14
C LEU A 196 7.96 7.27 5.40
N SER A 197 8.63 7.81 6.42
CA SER A 197 8.62 9.23 6.76
C SER A 197 9.24 10.09 5.66
N ILE A 198 10.37 9.66 5.07
CA ILE A 198 10.97 10.30 3.89
C ILE A 198 10.01 10.27 2.70
N LEU A 199 9.39 9.12 2.42
CA LEU A 199 8.45 8.95 1.32
C LEU A 199 7.23 9.86 1.48
N HIS A 200 6.61 9.84 2.65
CA HIS A 200 5.45 10.68 2.99
C HIS A 200 5.76 12.16 2.78
N ASN A 201 6.86 12.65 3.36
CA ASN A 201 7.30 14.04 3.21
C ASN A 201 7.53 14.45 1.74
N SER A 202 7.96 13.52 0.87
CA SER A 202 8.10 13.82 -0.55
C SER A 202 6.77 13.82 -1.30
N ILE A 203 5.79 13.01 -0.88
CA ILE A 203 4.44 13.03 -1.45
C ILE A 203 3.75 14.36 -1.11
N GLU A 204 3.90 14.85 0.13
CA GLU A 204 3.35 16.14 0.57
C GLU A 204 3.79 17.32 -0.30
N LYS A 205 5.00 17.24 -0.89
CA LYS A 205 5.56 18.28 -1.76
C LYS A 205 5.01 18.27 -3.19
N ILE A 206 4.11 17.33 -3.53
CA ILE A 206 3.47 17.29 -4.84
C ILE A 206 2.39 18.37 -4.92
N SER A 207 2.55 19.30 -5.87
CA SER A 207 1.68 20.47 -6.04
C SER A 207 0.24 20.11 -6.43
N SER A 208 0.07 19.17 -7.35
CA SER A 208 -1.25 18.71 -7.78
C SER A 208 -1.91 17.90 -6.66
N VAL A 209 -2.95 18.46 -6.04
CA VAL A 209 -3.75 17.82 -4.99
C VAL A 209 -4.23 16.43 -5.46
N ARG A 210 -4.78 16.34 -6.68
CA ARG A 210 -5.26 15.06 -7.22
C ARG A 210 -4.17 14.01 -7.38
N CYS A 211 -2.97 14.39 -7.80
CA CYS A 211 -1.85 13.44 -7.90
C CYS A 211 -1.32 13.08 -6.51
N ARG A 212 -1.23 14.05 -5.60
CA ARG A 212 -0.82 13.85 -4.21
C ARG A 212 -1.75 12.87 -3.49
N ASP A 213 -3.06 13.04 -3.61
CA ASP A 213 -4.06 12.14 -3.01
C ASP A 213 -3.95 10.71 -3.55
N ILE A 214 -3.69 10.54 -4.85
CA ILE A 214 -3.45 9.20 -5.43
C ILE A 214 -2.15 8.59 -4.88
N LEU A 215 -1.09 9.39 -4.70
CA LEU A 215 0.15 8.90 -4.10
C LEU A 215 -0.04 8.56 -2.61
N HIS A 216 -0.85 9.32 -1.86
CA HIS A 216 -1.26 8.94 -0.50
C HIS A 216 -2.09 7.67 -0.51
N TYR A 217 -2.98 7.47 -1.48
CA TYR A 217 -3.73 6.22 -1.64
C TYR A 217 -2.79 5.02 -1.86
N VAL A 218 -1.72 5.19 -2.65
CA VAL A 218 -0.66 4.17 -2.78
C VAL A 218 0.07 3.97 -1.44
N PHE A 219 0.42 5.05 -0.75
CA PHE A 219 1.14 5.04 0.52
C PHE A 219 0.35 4.34 1.63
N THR A 220 -0.93 4.67 1.82
CA THR A 220 -1.80 4.02 2.81
C THR A 220 -2.00 2.55 2.48
N GLY A 221 -2.12 2.23 1.19
CA GLY A 221 -2.30 0.86 0.71
C GLY A 221 -1.08 -0.06 0.90
N MET A 222 0.11 0.50 1.17
CA MET A 222 1.32 -0.27 1.45
C MET A 222 1.66 -0.41 2.93
N LEU A 223 1.06 0.38 3.83
CA LEU A 223 1.48 0.42 5.24
C LEU A 223 1.44 -0.96 5.91
N PHE A 224 0.41 -1.76 5.61
CA PHE A 224 0.34 -3.14 6.13
C PHE A 224 1.48 -4.02 5.60
N ASP A 225 1.82 -3.94 4.31
CA ASP A 225 2.93 -4.71 3.71
C ASP A 225 4.29 -4.37 4.31
N CYS A 226 4.40 -3.19 4.89
CA CYS A 226 5.62 -2.63 5.43
C CYS A 226 5.72 -2.78 6.95
N SER A 227 4.71 -3.29 7.62
CA SER A 227 4.75 -3.50 9.07
C SER A 227 5.33 -4.86 9.44
N LEU A 228 5.78 -4.98 10.68
CA LEU A 228 6.23 -6.24 11.29
C LEU A 228 5.10 -7.25 11.51
N MET A 229 3.88 -6.90 11.12
CA MET A 229 2.72 -7.80 11.09
C MET A 229 2.76 -8.75 9.90
N GLN A 230 3.69 -8.58 8.95
CA GLN A 230 3.85 -9.51 7.84
C GLN A 230 4.49 -10.81 8.33
N ASN A 231 3.73 -11.91 8.29
CA ASN A 231 4.24 -13.22 8.67
C ASN A 231 5.22 -13.77 7.61
N SER A 232 6.40 -14.21 8.07
CA SER A 232 7.44 -14.78 7.23
C SER A 232 7.16 -16.17 6.65
N LEU A 233 6.15 -16.87 7.15
CA LEU A 233 5.68 -18.16 6.64
C LEU A 233 4.82 -18.02 5.38
N THR A 234 4.37 -16.79 5.05
CA THR A 234 3.65 -16.54 3.80
C THR A 234 4.66 -16.45 2.65
N ASN A 235 4.51 -17.31 1.66
CA ASN A 235 5.42 -17.39 0.53
C ASN A 235 5.28 -16.10 -0.33
N PRO A 236 6.33 -15.27 -0.51
CA PRO A 236 6.20 -14.01 -1.26
C PRO A 236 5.81 -14.23 -2.72
N LEU A 237 6.22 -15.37 -3.29
CA LEU A 237 5.99 -15.74 -4.70
C LEU A 237 4.55 -16.17 -5.00
N SER A 238 3.73 -16.49 -3.99
CA SER A 238 2.29 -16.73 -4.21
C SER A 238 1.46 -15.44 -4.21
N SER A 239 2.10 -14.28 -3.98
CA SER A 239 1.44 -12.96 -3.95
C SER A 239 1.50 -12.20 -5.28
N SER A 240 1.41 -12.92 -6.41
CA SER A 240 1.10 -12.31 -7.72
C SER A 240 -0.26 -11.58 -7.73
N SER A 241 -1.04 -11.73 -6.66
CA SER A 241 -2.32 -11.08 -6.40
C SER A 241 -2.25 -9.73 -5.67
N GLY A 242 -1.07 -9.27 -5.22
CA GLY A 242 -0.99 -8.01 -4.46
C GLY A 242 -1.78 -8.02 -3.14
N LEU A 243 -2.14 -9.20 -2.65
CA LEU A 243 -2.78 -9.43 -1.37
C LEU A 243 -1.90 -10.47 -0.68
N SER A 244 -0.85 -10.05 0.03
CA SER A 244 -0.25 -10.93 1.04
C SER A 244 -1.39 -11.32 1.98
N GLY A 245 -1.53 -12.62 2.27
CA GLY A 245 -2.63 -13.18 3.07
C GLY A 245 -2.95 -12.26 4.25
N GLY A 246 -4.11 -11.61 4.14
CA GLY A 246 -4.38 -10.25 4.63
C GLY A 246 -4.22 -10.03 6.13
N TRP A 247 -4.85 -8.97 6.63
CA TRP A 247 -5.08 -8.81 8.07
C TRP A 247 -6.03 -9.94 8.53
N LEU A 248 -5.48 -11.15 8.70
CA LEU A 248 -6.22 -12.37 9.04
C LEU A 248 -6.72 -12.35 10.49
N SER A 249 -6.21 -11.43 11.31
CA SER A 249 -6.65 -11.21 12.67
C SER A 249 -7.05 -9.74 12.83
N PRO A 250 -8.20 -9.43 13.43
CA PRO A 250 -8.65 -8.06 13.72
C PRO A 250 -7.86 -7.45 14.89
N GLY A 251 -6.53 -7.44 14.79
CA GLY A 251 -5.65 -6.95 15.85
C GLY A 251 -4.23 -6.67 15.36
N PHE A 252 -3.57 -5.76 16.08
CA PHE A 252 -2.16 -5.40 15.86
C PHE A 252 -1.23 -6.46 16.46
N TYR A 253 -1.01 -7.55 15.73
CA TYR A 253 -0.12 -8.63 16.15
C TYR A 253 1.22 -8.61 15.39
N ILE A 254 2.32 -8.60 16.14
CA ILE A 254 3.67 -8.80 15.61
C ILE A 254 3.98 -10.29 15.70
N HIS A 255 4.22 -10.93 14.55
CA HIS A 255 4.56 -12.35 14.51
C HIS A 255 5.97 -12.60 15.04
N GLN A 256 6.18 -13.74 15.71
CA GLN A 256 7.51 -14.18 16.11
C GLN A 256 8.46 -14.23 14.91
N ALA A 257 7.99 -14.67 13.73
CA ALA A 257 8.77 -14.65 12.51
C ALA A 257 8.15 -13.66 11.50
N SER A 258 8.75 -12.47 11.35
CA SER A 258 8.21 -11.38 10.52
C SER A 258 9.08 -11.05 9.29
N GLN A 259 8.49 -10.38 8.30
CA GLN A 259 9.19 -9.88 7.11
C GLN A 259 9.24 -8.35 7.11
N GLU A 260 10.44 -7.79 7.11
CA GLU A 260 10.67 -6.37 6.85
C GLU A 260 10.94 -6.17 5.35
N LYS A 261 9.97 -5.64 4.61
CA LYS A 261 10.07 -5.44 3.16
C LYS A 261 10.79 -4.11 2.81
N ASN A 262 11.39 -4.08 1.63
CA ASN A 262 11.96 -2.86 1.06
C ASN A 262 10.84 -1.88 0.66
N ILE A 263 10.75 -0.77 1.38
CA ILE A 263 9.69 0.25 1.24
C ILE A 263 9.59 0.77 -0.20
N TRP A 264 10.73 1.12 -0.82
CA TRP A 264 10.72 1.66 -2.18
C TRP A 264 10.17 0.64 -3.20
N LYS A 265 10.60 -0.62 -3.10
CA LYS A 265 10.10 -1.69 -3.99
C LYS A 265 8.61 -1.93 -3.80
N VAL A 266 8.10 -1.91 -2.56
CA VAL A 266 6.67 -2.05 -2.27
C VAL A 266 5.89 -0.87 -2.87
N PHE A 267 6.35 0.37 -2.68
CA PHE A 267 5.72 1.57 -3.21
C PHE A 267 5.61 1.53 -4.75
N VAL A 268 6.72 1.23 -5.44
CA VAL A 268 6.74 1.10 -6.92
C VAL A 268 5.73 0.05 -7.40
N ASN A 269 5.70 -1.12 -6.75
CA ASN A 269 4.80 -2.21 -7.15
C ASN A 269 3.33 -1.85 -6.92
N ARG A 270 3.02 -1.20 -5.79
CA ARG A 270 1.67 -0.70 -5.48
C ARG A 270 1.25 0.39 -6.45
N PHE A 271 2.12 1.33 -6.76
CA PHE A 271 1.86 2.38 -7.76
C PHE A 271 1.52 1.79 -9.12
N LYS A 272 2.24 0.76 -9.60
CA LYS A 272 1.90 0.06 -10.86
C LYS A 272 0.50 -0.57 -10.82
N GLY A 273 0.07 -1.09 -9.67
CA GLY A 273 -1.29 -1.60 -9.47
C GLY A 273 -2.34 -0.50 -9.54
N VAL A 274 -2.13 0.59 -8.79
CA VAL A 274 -3.04 1.73 -8.76
C VAL A 274 -3.10 2.44 -10.11
N LEU A 275 -1.98 2.58 -10.83
CA LEU A 275 -1.96 3.18 -12.17
C LEU A 275 -2.82 2.38 -13.16
N ARG A 276 -2.74 1.04 -13.14
CA ARG A 276 -3.63 0.16 -13.92
C ARG A 276 -5.10 0.38 -13.55
N CYS A 277 -5.40 0.49 -12.27
CA CYS A 277 -6.74 0.85 -11.79
C CYS A 277 -7.19 2.22 -12.33
N LYS A 278 -6.36 3.27 -12.27
CA LYS A 278 -6.71 4.61 -12.78
C LYS A 278 -6.91 4.63 -14.29
N ILE A 279 -6.10 3.90 -15.07
CA ILE A 279 -6.34 3.72 -16.51
C ILE A 279 -7.74 3.17 -16.75
N LYS A 280 -8.13 2.16 -15.96
CA LYS A 280 -9.45 1.54 -16.06
C LYS A 280 -10.57 2.50 -15.63
N ILE A 281 -10.44 3.15 -14.48
CA ILE A 281 -11.42 4.12 -13.98
C ILE A 281 -11.64 5.25 -14.99
N ASN A 282 -10.57 5.85 -15.53
CA ASN A 282 -10.71 6.90 -16.55
C ASN A 282 -11.45 6.43 -17.81
N SER A 283 -11.40 5.14 -18.16
CA SER A 283 -12.16 4.58 -19.31
C SER A 283 -13.64 4.35 -19.01
N ILE A 284 -14.03 4.39 -17.74
CA ILE A 284 -15.40 4.17 -17.26
C ILE A 284 -16.04 5.51 -16.88
N ILE A 285 -15.27 6.36 -16.22
CA ILE A 285 -15.65 7.66 -15.66
C ILE A 285 -14.70 8.67 -16.28
N ASP A 286 -15.11 9.26 -17.40
CA ASP A 286 -14.33 10.28 -18.10
C ASP A 286 -14.49 11.67 -17.44
N CYS A 287 -15.70 11.97 -16.98
CA CYS A 287 -16.07 13.17 -16.26
C CYS A 287 -16.83 12.81 -14.98
N LEU A 288 -16.51 13.53 -13.90
CA LEU A 288 -17.17 13.35 -12.61
C LEU A 288 -17.31 14.70 -11.93
N ARG A 289 -18.55 15.06 -11.59
CA ARG A 289 -18.84 16.17 -10.68
C ARG A 289 -19.12 15.58 -9.31
N ILE A 290 -18.34 16.00 -8.31
CA ILE A 290 -18.58 15.67 -6.91
C ILE A 290 -19.15 16.93 -6.28
N SER A 291 -20.39 16.87 -5.82
CA SER A 291 -21.04 17.97 -5.12
C SER A 291 -20.55 18.08 -3.68
N GLY A 292 -20.53 19.30 -3.14
CA GLY A 292 -20.20 19.56 -1.74
C GLY A 292 -21.41 19.35 -0.82
N SER A 293 -22.61 19.46 -1.38
CA SER A 293 -23.89 19.29 -0.69
C SER A 293 -24.84 18.42 -1.50
N ILE A 294 -25.98 18.05 -0.92
CA ILE A 294 -27.09 17.42 -1.66
C ILE A 294 -27.82 18.47 -2.55
N GLU A 295 -27.61 19.74 -2.25
CA GLU A 295 -28.31 20.89 -2.84
C GLU A 295 -27.63 21.43 -4.10
N ASP A 296 -26.32 21.17 -4.32
CA ASP A 296 -25.57 21.55 -5.55
C ASP A 296 -25.55 20.48 -6.65
#